data_AF-A0A2P6TL91-F1
#
_entry.id   AF-A0A2P6TL91-F1
#
_cell.length_a   1.000
_cell.length_b   1.000
_cell.length_c   1.000
_cell.angle_alpha   90.00
_cell.angle_beta   90.00
_cell.angle_gamma   90.00
#
_symmetry.space_group_name_H-M   'P 1'
#
loop_
_entity.id
_entity.type
_entity.pdbx_description
1 polymer ?
#
loop_
_entity_poly.entity_id
_entity_poly.type
_entity_poly.pdbx_seq_one_letter_code
_entity_poly.pdbx_strand_id
1 'polypeptide(L)' 'MFVAARDEIEYAQEDAETVYFNESCEEAREAVAEVLDAYTSLLGRLSAEERGKLQRSMGLKMEQLKAEVETLDTLHDD' A
#
# COMPACT_ATOMS: atom_id res chain seq x y z
N MET A 1 2.06 -4.21 8.10
CA MET A 1 3.23 -3.28 8.23
C MET A 1 3.99 -3.28 6.90
N PHE A 2 4.53 -2.14 6.40
CA PHE A 2 4.92 -1.92 4.98
C PHE A 2 5.37 -3.13 4.13
N VAL A 3 6.28 -3.98 4.63
CA VAL A 3 6.73 -5.19 3.90
C VAL A 3 5.57 -6.14 3.64
N ALA A 4 4.76 -6.46 4.67
CA ALA A 4 3.58 -7.30 4.51
C ALA A 4 2.61 -6.73 3.46
N ALA A 5 2.41 -5.41 3.41
CA ALA A 5 1.55 -4.82 2.38
C ALA A 5 2.10 -4.98 0.96
N ARG A 6 3.43 -5.05 0.79
CA ARG A 6 4.05 -5.36 -0.51
C ARG A 6 3.99 -6.85 -0.82
N ASP A 7 4.15 -7.70 0.18
CA ASP A 7 4.02 -9.15 0.03
C ASP A 7 2.59 -9.50 -0.41
N GLU A 8 1.55 -8.87 0.16
CA GLU A 8 0.16 -9.08 -0.29
C GLU A 8 -0.08 -8.61 -1.73
N ILE A 9 0.55 -7.52 -2.16
CA ILE A 9 0.49 -7.08 -3.58
C ILE A 9 1.16 -8.12 -4.48
N GLU A 10 2.30 -8.68 -4.07
CA GLU A 10 3.00 -9.73 -4.82
C GLU A 10 2.14 -11.00 -4.91
N TYR A 11 1.51 -11.43 -3.81
CA TYR A 11 0.56 -12.54 -3.82
C TYR A 11 -0.63 -12.29 -4.75
N ALA A 12 -1.22 -11.10 -4.71
CA ALA A 12 -2.28 -10.74 -5.64
C ALA A 12 -1.83 -10.77 -7.10
N GLN A 13 -0.59 -10.35 -7.40
CA GLN A 13 -0.02 -10.45 -8.75
C GLN A 13 0.19 -11.89 -9.19
N GLU A 14 0.64 -12.78 -8.31
CA GLU A 14 0.79 -14.21 -8.59
C GLU A 14 -0.57 -14.89 -8.85
N ASP A 15 -1.62 -14.45 -8.14
CA ASP A 15 -2.97 -14.98 -8.27
C ASP A 15 -3.75 -14.42 -9.47
N ALA A 16 -3.19 -13.52 -10.27
CA ALA A 16 -3.87 -12.82 -11.38
C ALA A 16 -4.60 -13.74 -12.37
N GLU A 17 -4.08 -14.93 -12.62
CA GLU A 17 -4.68 -15.92 -13.52
C GLU A 17 -5.61 -16.93 -12.82
N THR A 18 -5.93 -16.70 -11.54
CA THR A 18 -6.69 -17.62 -10.69
C THR A 18 -8.04 -17.03 -10.25
N VAL A 19 -8.91 -17.90 -9.74
CA VAL A 19 -10.20 -17.47 -9.15
C VAL A 19 -10.02 -16.73 -7.82
N TYR A 20 -8.84 -16.79 -7.21
CA TYR A 20 -8.52 -16.15 -5.93
C TYR A 20 -8.10 -14.69 -6.10
N PHE A 21 -7.79 -14.24 -7.32
CA PHE A 21 -7.28 -12.89 -7.59
C PHE A 21 -8.04 -11.77 -6.89
N ASN A 22 -9.38 -11.82 -6.93
CA ASN A 22 -10.21 -10.78 -6.33
C ASN A 22 -10.08 -10.73 -4.80
N GLU A 23 -9.98 -11.90 -4.15
CA GLU A 23 -9.77 -12.02 -2.70
C GLU A 23 -8.37 -11.50 -2.33
N SER A 24 -7.34 -11.96 -3.04
CA SER A 24 -5.95 -11.50 -2.82
C SER A 24 -5.80 -9.99 -3.07
N CYS A 25 -6.53 -9.42 -4.03
CA CYS A 25 -6.59 -7.97 -4.25
C CYS A 25 -7.25 -7.21 -3.10
N GLU A 26 -8.31 -7.76 -2.50
CA GLU A 26 -8.95 -7.16 -1.32
C GLU A 26 -8.00 -7.16 -0.12
N GLU A 27 -7.31 -8.28 0.13
CA GLU A 27 -6.30 -8.41 1.19
C GLU A 27 -5.14 -7.42 1.00
N ALA A 28 -4.63 -7.29 -0.24
CA ALA A 28 -3.60 -6.32 -0.57
C ALA A 28 -4.07 -4.87 -0.33
N ARG A 29 -5.31 -4.53 -0.72
CA ARG A 29 -5.88 -3.19 -0.49
C ARG A 29 -6.04 -2.89 1.01
N GLU A 30 -6.48 -3.86 1.80
CA GLU A 30 -6.59 -3.70 3.26
C GLU A 30 -5.22 -3.50 3.90
N ALA A 31 -4.23 -4.33 3.56
CA ALA A 31 -2.88 -4.22 4.11
C ALA A 31 -2.21 -2.88 3.76
N VAL A 32 -2.44 -2.35 2.55
CA VAL A 32 -1.96 -1.02 2.14
C VAL A 32 -2.69 0.09 2.89
N ALA A 33 -4.01 -0.01 3.04
CA ALA A 33 -4.80 0.95 3.80
C ALA A 33 -4.32 1.07 5.24
N GLU A 34 -4.04 -0.05 5.92
CA GLU A 34 -3.50 -0.04 7.29
C GLU A 34 -2.18 0.73 7.40
N VAL A 35 -1.29 0.56 6.42
CA VAL A 35 0.01 1.26 6.40
C VAL A 35 -0.18 2.76 6.19
N LEU A 36 -1.05 3.16 5.26
CA LEU A 36 -1.33 4.57 4.97
C LEU A 36 -2.04 5.26 6.14
N ASP A 37 -2.94 4.55 6.82
CA ASP A 37 -3.64 5.06 8.00
C ASP A 37 -2.72 5.21 9.19
N ALA A 38 -1.82 4.24 9.43
CA ALA A 38 -0.80 4.35 10.47
C ALA A 38 0.14 5.54 10.21
N TYR A 39 0.56 5.72 8.95
CA TYR A 39 1.39 6.84 8.54
C TYR A 39 0.68 8.19 8.72
N THR A 40 -0.56 8.32 8.23
CA THR A 40 -1.35 9.55 8.33
C THR A 40 -1.67 9.89 9.79
N SER A 41 -2.02 8.88 10.59
CA SER A 41 -2.25 9.02 12.04
C SER A 41 -1.00 9.52 12.76
N LEU A 42 0.18 9.03 12.39
CA LEU A 42 1.45 9.50 12.95
C LEU A 42 1.71 10.96 12.54
N LEU A 43 1.55 11.31 11.26
CA LEU A 43 1.72 12.70 10.79
C LEU A 43 0.81 13.69 11.54
N GLY A 44 -0.42 13.29 11.86
CA GLY A 44 -1.38 14.10 12.60
C GLY A 44 -0.94 14.41 14.04
N ARG A 45 -0.07 13.59 14.64
CA ARG A 45 0.42 13.73 16.02
C ARG A 45 1.75 14.49 16.13
N LEU A 46 2.45 14.68 15.01
CA LEU A 46 3.78 15.30 14.98
C LEU A 46 3.71 16.83 14.85
N SER A 47 4.74 17.51 15.35
CA SER A 47 4.98 18.93 15.05
C SER A 47 5.27 19.14 13.56
N ALA A 48 5.20 20.38 13.07
CA ALA A 48 5.47 20.68 11.67
C ALA A 48 6.88 20.27 11.23
N GLU A 49 7.89 20.44 12.10
CA GLU A 49 9.27 20.06 11.80
C GLU A 49 9.43 18.54 11.68
N GLU A 50 8.89 17.79 12.64
CA GLU A 50 8.93 16.32 12.65
C GLU A 50 8.15 15.72 11.50
N ARG A 51 6.97 16.29 11.20
CA ARG A 51 6.15 15.91 10.04
C ARG A 51 6.95 16.06 8.74
N GLY A 52 7.64 17.20 8.58
CA GLY A 52 8.50 17.43 7.42
C GLY A 52 9.65 16.43 7.33
N LYS A 53 10.28 16.06 8.45
CA LYS A 53 11.33 15.02 8.47
C LYS A 53 10.78 13.66 8.03
N LEU A 54 9.62 13.27 8.57
CA LEU A 54 8.99 12.00 8.26
C LEU A 54 8.50 11.92 6.81
N GLN A 55 7.90 12.99 6.29
CA GLN A 55 7.47 13.05 4.89
C GLN A 55 8.64 12.95 3.92
N ARG A 56 9.78 13.58 4.22
CA ARG A 56 10.99 13.46 3.39
C ARG A 56 11.58 12.04 3.40
N SER A 57 11.48 11.31 4.51
CA SER A 57 12.06 9.96 4.61
C SER A 57 11.13 8.86 4.10
N MET A 58 9.82 9.00 4.27
CA MET A 58 8.84 7.94 4.01
C MET A 58 7.79 8.31 2.95
N GLY A 59 7.63 9.59 2.60
CA GLY A 59 6.57 10.04 1.69
C GLY A 59 6.62 9.37 0.33
N LEU A 60 7.81 9.30 -0.30
CA LEU A 60 7.96 8.62 -1.59
C LEU A 60 7.57 7.13 -1.52
N LYS A 61 7.91 6.44 -0.42
CA LYS A 61 7.55 5.03 -0.23
C LYS A 61 6.04 4.83 -0.13
N MET A 62 5.33 5.77 0.49
CA MET A 62 3.85 5.69 0.58
C MET A 62 3.21 5.91 -0.78
N GLU A 63 3.72 6.84 -1.59
CA GLU A 63 3.23 7.06 -2.95
C GLU A 63 3.55 5.86 -3.87
N GLN A 64 4.72 5.25 -3.72
CA GLN A 64 5.05 4.00 -4.42
C GLN A 64 4.10 2.87 -4.05
N LEU A 65 3.82 2.68 -2.76
CA LEU A 65 2.91 1.62 -2.30
C LEU A 65 1.48 1.82 -2.84
N LYS A 66 1.00 3.06 -2.93
CA LYS A 66 -0.29 3.37 -3.57
C LYS A 66 -0.29 2.99 -5.05
N ALA A 67 0.74 3.37 -5.79
CA ALA A 67 0.84 3.05 -7.21
C ALA A 67 0.94 1.53 -7.45
N GLU A 68 1.67 0.80 -6.59
CA GLU A 68 1.79 -0.65 -6.65
C GLU A 68 0.41 -1.33 -6.49
N VAL A 69 -0.41 -0.91 -5.52
CA VAL A 69 -1.75 -1.50 -5.33
C VAL A 69 -2.76 -1.07 -6.42
N GLU A 70 -2.68 0.15 -6.92
CA GLU A 70 -3.51 0.62 -8.05
C GLU A 70 -3.23 -0.17 -9.33
N THR A 71 -2.01 -0.70 -9.50
CA THR A 71 -1.67 -1.53 -10.66
C THR A 71 -2.46 -2.83 -10.68
N LEU A 72 -2.89 -3.36 -9.52
CA LEU A 72 -3.73 -4.56 -9.46
C LEU A 72 -5.05 -4.39 -10.21
N ASP A 73 -5.64 -3.20 -10.17
CA ASP A 73 -6.89 -2.90 -10.88
C ASP A 73 -6.74 -3.03 -12.41
N THR A 74 -5.52 -2.89 -12.92
CA THR A 74 -5.22 -2.96 -14.36
C THR A 74 -4.91 -4.39 -14.84
N LEU A 75 -4.67 -5.33 -13.94
CA LEU A 75 -4.29 -6.71 -14.30
C LEU A 75 -5.47 -7.56 -14.79
N HIS A 76 -6.72 -7.13 -14.56
CA HIS A 76 -7.93 -7.85 -14.98
C HIS A 76 -8.57 -7.24 -16.25
N ASP A 77 -7.99 -6.17 -16.80
CA ASP A 77 -8.52 -5.44 -17.97
C ASP A 77 -7.94 -5.94 -19.32
N ASP A 78 -7.12 -7.00 -19.33
CA ASP A 78 -6.56 -7.66 -20.54
C ASP A 78 -7.16 -9.05 -20.82
#